data_AF-X1C2R5-F1
#
_entry.id   AF-X1C2R5-F1
#
_cell.length_a   1.000
_cell.length_b   1.000
_cell.length_c   1.000
_cell.angle_alpha   90.00
_cell.angle_beta   90.00
_cell.angle_gamma   90.00
#
_symmetry.space_group_name_H-M   'P 1'
#
loop_
_entity.id
_entity.type
_entity.pdbx_description
1 polymer ?
#
loop_
_entity_poly.entity_id
_entity_poly.type
_entity_poly.pdbx_seq_one_letter_code
_entity_poly.pdbx_strand_id
1 'polypeptide(L)'
;MLNRNRWYQLSAEQTFEALEASNIGLTSSEAKARLGKYGFNELKFKKRGPLVRLLLQFHSPLIYVLLVASIVTAILGIWTDTAVILGCVILNVIIG
;
A
#
# COMPACT_ATOMS: atom_id res chain seq x y z
N MET A 1 8.47 -29.05 -1.03
CA MET A 1 9.41 -28.04 -1.59
C MET A 1 9.03 -27.84 -3.05
N LEU A 2 8.29 -26.77 -3.38
CA LEU A 2 7.89 -26.51 -4.76
C LEU A 2 9.15 -26.20 -5.59
N ASN A 3 9.36 -27.02 -6.61
CA ASN A 3 10.53 -26.98 -7.48
C ASN A 3 10.66 -25.58 -8.11
N ARG A 4 11.87 -25.01 -8.12
CA ARG A 4 12.19 -23.66 -8.60
C ARG A 4 12.12 -23.53 -10.14
N ASN A 5 11.30 -24.37 -10.79
CA ASN A 5 11.05 -24.23 -12.22
C ASN A 5 10.24 -22.96 -12.46
N ARG A 6 10.67 -22.21 -13.46
CA ARG A 6 10.02 -20.99 -13.91
C ARG A 6 8.59 -21.34 -14.35
N TRP A 7 7.62 -21.18 -13.47
CA TRP A 7 6.20 -21.52 -13.70
C TRP A 7 5.66 -20.89 -14.99
N TYR A 8 6.22 -19.74 -15.38
CA TYR A 8 5.93 -19.03 -16.61
C TYR A 8 6.50 -19.67 -17.90
N GLN A 9 7.24 -20.77 -17.79
CA GLN A 9 7.80 -21.53 -18.92
C GLN A 9 7.15 -22.89 -19.12
N LEU A 10 6.20 -23.28 -18.25
CA LEU A 10 5.51 -24.57 -18.37
C LEU A 10 4.54 -24.54 -19.56
N SER A 11 4.47 -25.65 -20.30
CA SER A 11 3.38 -25.85 -21.28
C SER A 11 2.03 -26.02 -20.57
N ALA A 12 0.93 -26.00 -21.32
CA ALA A 12 -0.40 -26.20 -20.77
C ALA A 12 -0.52 -27.59 -20.09
N GLU A 13 0.02 -28.63 -20.74
CA GLU A 13 0.00 -30.01 -20.25
C GLU A 13 0.79 -30.16 -18.94
N GLN A 14 1.99 -29.56 -18.90
CA GLN A 14 2.83 -29.55 -17.70
C GLN A 14 2.18 -28.78 -16.55
N THR A 15 1.42 -27.74 -16.87
CA THR A 15 0.68 -26.95 -15.87
C THR A 15 -0.48 -27.76 -15.30
N PHE A 16 -1.20 -28.51 -16.13
CA PHE A 16 -2.27 -29.41 -15.68
C PHE A 16 -1.74 -30.53 -14.78
N GLU A 17 -0.61 -31.14 -15.14
CA GLU A 17 0.04 -32.15 -14.31
C GLU A 17 0.52 -31.55 -12.97
N ALA A 18 1.20 -30.40 -13.00
CA ALA A 18 1.72 -29.75 -11.80
C ALA A 18 0.63 -29.22 -10.86
N LEU A 19 -0.54 -28.82 -11.39
CA LEU A 19 -1.68 -28.35 -10.62
C LEU A 19 -2.70 -29.44 -10.33
N GLU A 20 -2.45 -30.69 -10.73
CA GLU A 20 -3.40 -31.81 -10.66
C GLU A 20 -4.79 -31.35 -11.12
N ALA A 21 -4.84 -30.69 -12.27
CA ALA A 21 -6.04 -30.08 -12.84
C ALA A 21 -6.29 -30.63 -14.24
N SER A 22 -7.54 -30.58 -14.68
CA SER A 22 -7.95 -31.05 -16.00
C SER A 22 -8.44 -29.88 -16.87
N ASN A 23 -8.53 -30.11 -18.18
CA ASN A 23 -9.15 -29.15 -19.12
C ASN A 23 -10.64 -28.92 -18.84
N ILE A 24 -11.28 -29.83 -18.11
CA ILE A 24 -12.69 -29.74 -17.67
C ILE A 24 -12.81 -28.89 -16.38
N GLY A 25 -11.69 -28.44 -15.81
CA GLY A 25 -11.64 -27.68 -14.56
C GLY A 25 -11.55 -28.56 -13.31
N LEU A 26 -11.81 -27.95 -12.16
CA LEU A 26 -11.79 -28.60 -10.84
C LEU A 26 -13.19 -28.98 -10.40
N THR A 27 -13.32 -30.09 -9.68
CA THR A 27 -14.57 -30.43 -9.01
C THR A 27 -14.86 -29.48 -7.84
N SER A 28 -16.13 -29.36 -7.46
CA SER A 28 -16.53 -28.50 -6.31
C SER A 28 -15.84 -28.91 -5.00
N SER A 29 -15.61 -30.22 -4.81
CA SER A 29 -14.90 -30.76 -3.65
C SER A 29 -13.43 -30.33 -3.61
N GLU A 30 -12.72 -30.47 -4.75
CA GLU A 30 -11.32 -30.04 -4.88
C GLU A 30 -11.17 -28.53 -4.74
N ALA A 31 -12.09 -27.77 -5.35
CA ALA A 31 -12.10 -26.32 -5.23
C ALA A 31 -12.23 -25.89 -3.75
N LYS A 32 -13.13 -26.53 -2.98
CA LYS A 32 -13.30 -26.25 -1.55
C LYS A 32 -12.08 -26.65 -0.73
N ALA A 33 -11.47 -27.81 -1.02
CA ALA A 33 -10.25 -28.26 -0.36
C ALA A 33 -9.07 -27.31 -0.64
N ARG A 34 -8.92 -26.87 -1.90
CA ARG A 34 -7.89 -25.89 -2.31
C ARG A 34 -8.14 -24.52 -1.68
N LEU A 35 -9.39 -24.07 -1.58
CA LEU A 35 -9.74 -22.82 -0.90
C LEU A 35 -9.33 -22.85 0.58
N GLY A 36 -9.51 -24.00 1.26
CA GLY A 36 -9.05 -24.18 2.63
C GLY A 36 -7.52 -24.15 2.77
N LYS A 37 -6.78 -24.66 1.78
CA LYS A 37 -5.32 -24.72 1.78
C LYS A 37 -4.64 -23.40 1.39
N TYR A 38 -5.13 -22.74 0.35
CA TYR A 38 -4.51 -21.55 -0.23
C TYR A 38 -5.16 -20.24 0.23
N GLY A 39 -6.39 -20.31 0.77
CA GLY A 39 -7.19 -19.15 1.12
C GLY A 39 -7.85 -18.51 -0.10
N PHE A 40 -8.64 -17.47 0.16
CA PHE A 40 -9.25 -16.67 -0.89
C PHE A 40 -8.18 -15.93 -1.69
N ASN A 41 -8.37 -15.86 -3.01
CA ASN A 41 -7.56 -15.02 -3.90
C ASN A 41 -7.99 -13.54 -3.74
N GLU A 42 -7.81 -13.02 -2.53
CA GLU A 42 -8.12 -11.64 -2.19
C GLU A 42 -6.86 -10.93 -1.67
N LEU A 43 -6.63 -9.73 -2.18
CA LEU A 43 -5.63 -8.85 -1.60
C LEU A 43 -6.22 -8.25 -0.33
N LYS A 44 -5.74 -8.71 0.83
CA LYS A 44 -6.15 -8.16 2.12
C LYS A 44 -5.60 -6.75 2.27
N PHE A 45 -6.40 -5.76 1.88
CA PHE A 45 -6.13 -4.37 2.22
C PHE A 45 -6.37 -4.19 3.72
N LYS A 46 -5.29 -4.05 4.50
CA LYS A 46 -5.42 -3.48 5.84
C LYS A 46 -5.94 -2.06 5.67
N LYS A 47 -7.24 -1.86 5.92
CA LYS A 47 -7.81 -0.52 6.05
C LYS A 47 -7.14 0.14 7.25
N ARG A 48 -6.07 0.89 7.02
CA ARG A 48 -5.48 1.76 8.05
C ARG A 48 -6.56 2.77 8.42
N GLY A 49 -6.91 2.84 9.71
CA GLY A 49 -7.93 3.75 10.22
C GLY A 49 -7.62 5.21 9.88
N PRO A 50 -8.63 6.09 9.84
CA PRO A 50 -8.47 7.48 9.41
C PRO A 50 -7.40 8.23 10.21
N LEU A 51 -7.31 8.01 11.52
CA LEU A 51 -6.28 8.60 12.39
C LEU A 51 -4.85 8.18 12.03
N VAL A 52 -4.64 6.91 11.68
CA VAL A 52 -3.31 6.40 11.30
C VAL A 52 -2.89 6.94 9.93
N ARG A 53 -3.85 7.15 9.02
CA ARG A 53 -3.60 7.75 7.70
C ARG A 53 -3.21 9.23 7.84
N LEU A 54 -3.92 9.98 8.69
CA LEU A 54 -3.61 11.37 9.02
C LEU A 54 -2.20 11.50 9.63
N LEU A 55 -1.84 10.66 10.61
CA LEU A 55 -0.51 10.68 11.23
C LEU A 55 0.63 10.33 10.24
N LEU A 56 0.38 9.42 9.29
CA LEU A 56 1.35 9.10 8.24
C LEU A 56 1.54 10.25 7.25
N GLN A 57 0.54 11.12 7.08
CA GLN A 57 0.62 12.28 6.19
C GLN A 57 1.50 13.39 6.76
N PHE A 58 1.53 13.53 8.09
CA PHE A 58 2.49 14.39 8.79
C PHE A 58 3.95 13.95 8.63
N HIS A 59 4.21 12.70 8.22
CA HIS A 59 5.56 12.19 7.92
C HIS A 59 6.00 12.50 6.48
N SER A 60 5.56 13.62 5.91
CA SER A 60 6.12 14.13 4.67
C SER A 60 7.36 14.97 4.99
N PRO A 61 8.53 14.69 4.38
CA PRO A 61 9.74 15.53 4.52
C PRO A 61 9.44 17.03 4.29
N LEU A 62 8.47 17.33 3.42
CA LEU A 62 8.05 18.69 3.10
C LEU A 62 7.41 19.43 4.28
N ILE A 63 6.59 18.75 5.11
CA ILE A 63 5.97 19.36 6.30
C ILE A 63 7.05 19.75 7.32
N TYR A 64 8.05 18.89 7.53
CA TYR A 64 9.16 19.20 8.42
C TYR A 64 9.97 20.42 7.95
N VAL A 65 10.25 20.52 6.64
CA VAL A 65 10.95 21.68 6.08
C VAL A 65 10.16 22.96 6.29
N LEU A 66 8.84 22.94 6.06
CA LEU A 66 7.97 24.11 6.27
C LEU A 66 7.88 24.51 7.75
N LEU A 67 7.81 23.56 8.67
CA LEU A 67 7.81 23.83 10.12
C LEU A 67 9.14 24.44 10.58
N VAL A 68 10.27 23.93 10.09
CA VAL A 68 11.58 24.54 10.41
C VAL A 68 11.68 25.95 9.82
N ALA A 69 11.25 26.15 8.58
CA ALA A 69 11.25 27.46 7.94
C ALA A 69 10.36 28.46 8.70
N SER A 70 9.16 28.07 9.13
CA SER A 70 8.27 28.97 9.89
C SER A 70 8.88 29.38 11.23
N ILE A 71 9.55 28.47 11.94
CA ILE A 71 10.24 28.76 13.20
C ILE A 71 11.39 29.75 12.97
N VAL A 72 12.23 29.51 11.96
CA VAL A 72 13.36 30.41 11.63
C VAL A 72 12.86 31.81 11.28
N THR A 73 11.84 31.90 10.42
CA THR A 73 11.26 33.18 9.98
C THR A 73 10.56 33.93 11.12
N ALA A 74 9.92 33.21 12.05
CA ALA A 74 9.33 33.79 13.25
C ALA A 74 10.38 34.39 14.19
N ILE A 75 11.51 33.68 14.39
CA ILE A 75 12.65 34.18 15.18
C ILE A 75 13.26 35.43 14.54
N LEU A 76 13.30 35.49 13.20
CA LEU A 76 13.76 36.68 12.45
C LEU A 76 12.78 37.87 12.50
N GLY A 77 11.57 37.69 13.08
CA GLY A 77 10.57 38.74 13.19
C GLY A 77 9.86 39.08 11.87
N ILE A 78 9.97 38.22 10.85
CA ILE A 78 9.34 38.42 9.55
C ILE A 78 7.93 37.82 9.60
N TRP A 79 7.01 38.57 10.18
CA TRP A 79 5.65 38.08 10.46
C TRP A 79 4.85 37.77 9.18
N THR A 80 5.08 38.50 8.08
CA THR A 80 4.42 38.24 6.79
C THR A 80 4.78 36.87 6.23
N ASP A 81 6.06 36.54 6.22
CA ASP A 81 6.57 35.30 5.65
C ASP A 81 6.20 34.12 6.54
N THR A 82 6.23 34.32 7.86
CA THR A 82 5.75 33.35 8.85
C THR A 82 4.27 33.00 8.61
N ALA A 83 3.41 34.00 8.37
CA ALA A 83 2.00 33.80 8.11
C ALA A 83 1.74 33.05 6.79
N VAL A 84 2.51 33.35 5.74
CA VAL A 84 2.42 32.64 4.44
C VAL A 84 2.80 31.16 4.61
N ILE A 85 3.91 30.87 5.29
CA ILE A 85 4.37 29.49 5.51
C ILE A 85 3.36 28.70 6.36
N LEU A 86 2.84 29.29 7.44
CA LEU A 86 1.78 28.68 8.26
C LEU A 86 0.51 28.41 7.45
N GLY A 87 0.09 29.36 6.60
CA GLY A 87 -1.04 29.17 5.69
C GLY A 87 -0.85 27.98 4.75
N CYS A 88 0.32 27.86 4.13
CA CYS A 88 0.65 26.71 3.29
C CYS A 88 0.63 25.38 4.05
N VAL A 89 1.13 25.33 5.29
CA VAL A 89 1.08 24.11 6.13
C VAL A 89 -0.37 23.72 6.44
N ILE A 90 -1.20 24.68 6.83
CA ILE A 90 -2.62 24.43 7.12
C ILE A 90 -3.35 23.91 5.88
N LEU A 91 -3.13 24.54 4.71
CA LEU A 91 -3.70 24.07 3.44
C LEU A 91 -3.22 22.66 3.08
N ASN A 92 -1.95 22.35 3.31
CA ASN A 92 -1.39 21.01 3.05
C ASN A 92 -2.09 19.94 3.91
N VAL A 93 -2.37 20.23 5.18
CA VAL A 93 -3.09 19.32 6.09
C VAL A 93 -4.56 19.14 5.71
N ILE A 94 -5.21 20.18 5.13
CA ILE A 94 -6.62 20.10 4.72
C ILE A 94 -6.79 19.35 3.39
N ILE A 95 -5.90 19.63 2.42
CA ILE A 95 -5.97 19.03 1.08
C ILE A 95 -5.47 17.59 1.09
N GLY A 96 -4.49 17.32 1.94
CA GLY A 96 -3.91 16.00 2.14
C GLY A 96 -4.91 15.00 2.71
#